data_AF-A0A3N5V8X7-F1
#
_entry.id   AF-A0A3N5V8X7-F1
#
_cell.length_a   1.000
_cell.length_b   1.000
_cell.length_c   1.000
_cell.angle_alpha   90.00
_cell.angle_beta   90.00
_cell.angle_gamma   90.00
#
_symmetry.space_group_name_H-M   'P 1'
#
loop_
_entity.id
_entity.type
_entity.pdbx_description
1 polymer ?
#
loop_
_entity_poly.entity_id
_entity_poly.type
_entity_poly.pdbx_seq_one_letter_code
_entity_poly.pdbx_strand_id
1 'polypeptide(L)'
;MEKSLDNPEFFKLGITIIYAIVIALSIDASKTVFIPFYSIPANLINATILFYGYFIIITGWIEYYFHTQKSQDIKKSGLGGFVIELGILFLFYYIIIAGSNENAGYLIPDVYLFITPLIFLLLTLKDMYRASNYQNENFLKYRNLSRNFLFVSVIISLSYIAETYATGFQSFGAFAFYRDLIFAFLILTLFVIYRIMKWREINDASTTF
;
A
#
# COMPACT_ATOMS: atom_id res chain seq x y z
N MET A 1 -25.58 25.41 14.46
CA MET A 1 -24.11 25.59 14.48
C MET A 1 -23.49 24.21 14.60
N GLU A 2 -23.19 23.57 13.47
CA GLU A 2 -22.31 22.39 13.45
C GLU A 2 -20.94 22.84 13.95
N LYS A 3 -20.48 22.28 15.07
CA LYS A 3 -19.08 22.40 15.47
C LYS A 3 -18.25 21.74 14.37
N SER A 4 -17.46 22.51 13.64
CA SER A 4 -16.50 21.95 12.71
C SER A 4 -15.64 20.93 13.48
N LEU A 5 -15.54 19.72 12.94
CA LEU A 5 -14.72 18.63 13.44
C LEU A 5 -13.22 18.95 13.24
N ASP A 6 -12.79 20.14 13.66
CA ASP A 6 -11.41 20.61 13.53
C ASP A 6 -10.61 20.23 14.79
N ASN A 7 -10.58 18.92 15.11
CA ASN A 7 -9.63 18.35 16.08
C ASN A 7 -8.52 17.59 15.34
N PRO A 8 -7.60 18.29 14.65
CA PRO A 8 -6.54 17.67 13.85
C PRO A 8 -5.61 16.78 14.71
N GLU A 9 -5.47 17.08 16.00
CA GLU A 9 -4.67 16.29 16.94
C GLU A 9 -5.28 14.91 17.23
N PHE A 10 -6.61 14.82 17.37
CA PHE A 10 -7.30 13.55 17.59
C PHE A 10 -7.11 12.61 16.39
N PHE A 11 -7.30 13.12 15.17
CA PHE A 11 -7.10 12.33 13.95
C PHE A 11 -5.63 11.89 13.80
N LYS A 12 -4.68 12.80 14.05
CA LYS A 12 -3.25 12.50 14.00
C LYS A 12 -2.83 11.40 14.99
N LEU A 13 -3.35 11.45 16.21
CA LEU A 13 -3.13 10.43 17.23
C LEU A 13 -3.78 9.11 16.83
N GLY A 14 -5.04 9.14 16.35
CA GLY A 14 -5.76 7.95 15.89
C GLY A 14 -5.02 7.19 14.80
N ILE A 15 -4.54 7.88 13.76
CA ILE A 15 -3.76 7.26 12.69
C ILE A 15 -2.45 6.66 13.23
N THR A 16 -1.75 7.37 14.11
CA THR A 16 -0.50 6.89 14.73
C THR A 16 -0.74 5.59 15.51
N ILE A 17 -1.80 5.53 16.32
CA ILE A 17 -2.15 4.33 17.11
C ILE A 17 -2.47 3.15 16.18
N ILE A 18 -3.23 3.37 15.11
CA ILE A 18 -3.60 2.30 14.17
C ILE A 18 -2.37 1.79 13.43
N TYR A 19 -1.45 2.66 13.01
CA TYR A 19 -0.16 2.23 12.46
C TYR A 19 0.61 1.33 13.43
N ALA A 20 0.67 1.70 14.71
CA ALA A 20 1.35 0.89 15.72
C ALA A 20 0.70 -0.49 15.90
N ILE A 21 -0.63 -0.56 15.89
CA ILE A 21 -1.39 -1.82 15.96
C ILE A 21 -1.08 -2.69 14.73
N VAL A 22 -1.15 -2.11 13.53
CA VAL A 22 -0.88 -2.84 12.27
C VAL A 22 0.57 -3.34 12.22
N ILE A 23 1.54 -2.57 12.71
CA ILE A 23 2.94 -3.01 12.84
C ILE A 23 3.07 -4.16 13.85
N ALA A 24 2.40 -4.07 15.00
CA ALA A 24 2.46 -5.15 16.00
C ALA A 24 1.88 -6.47 15.44
N LEU A 25 0.74 -6.40 14.75
CA LEU A 25 0.10 -7.55 14.11
C LEU A 25 0.95 -8.12 12.96
N SER A 26 1.65 -7.26 12.21
CA SER A 26 2.56 -7.72 11.15
C SER A 26 3.77 -8.47 11.71
N ILE A 27 4.32 -8.02 12.84
CA ILE A 27 5.41 -8.71 13.54
C ILE A 27 4.94 -10.09 14.01
N ASP A 28 3.73 -10.19 14.55
CA ASP A 28 3.20 -11.47 15.01
C ASP A 28 3.01 -12.46 13.86
N ALA A 29 2.41 -12.02 12.74
CA ALA A 29 2.31 -12.79 11.50
C ALA A 29 3.68 -13.17 10.90
N SER A 30 4.70 -12.32 11.05
CA SER A 30 6.03 -12.61 10.52
C SER A 30 6.70 -13.80 11.20
N LYS A 31 6.37 -14.07 12.48
CA LYS A 31 6.94 -15.18 13.25
C LYS A 31 6.48 -16.55 12.74
N THR A 32 5.32 -16.65 12.11
CA THR A 32 4.81 -17.93 11.62
C THR A 32 5.34 -18.26 10.22
N VAL A 33 5.72 -17.26 9.44
CA VAL A 33 6.09 -17.45 8.01
C VAL A 33 7.58 -17.25 7.73
N PHE A 34 8.23 -16.27 8.36
CA PHE A 34 9.68 -16.02 8.16
C PHE A 34 10.55 -16.75 9.18
N ILE A 35 9.98 -17.16 10.30
CA ILE A 35 10.70 -17.86 11.36
C ILE A 35 10.16 -19.29 11.42
N PRO A 36 11.00 -20.29 11.15
CA PRO A 36 12.45 -20.21 10.91
C PRO A 36 12.82 -19.93 9.44
N PHE A 37 13.92 -19.20 9.19
CA PHE A 37 14.34 -18.76 7.83
C PHE A 37 14.45 -19.87 6.77
N TYR A 38 14.63 -21.13 7.18
CA TYR A 38 14.67 -22.27 6.25
C TYR A 38 13.30 -22.65 5.66
N SER A 39 12.18 -22.12 6.20
CA SER A 39 10.84 -22.30 5.63
C SER A 39 10.58 -21.38 4.43
N ILE A 40 11.37 -20.32 4.25
CA ILE A 40 11.18 -19.31 3.20
C ILE A 40 11.20 -19.92 1.79
N PRO A 41 12.13 -20.81 1.42
CA PRO A 41 12.10 -21.43 0.10
C PRO A 41 10.83 -22.27 -0.14
N ALA A 42 10.30 -22.92 0.91
CA ALA A 42 9.09 -23.74 0.83
C ALA A 42 7.81 -22.87 0.74
N ASN A 43 7.84 -21.67 1.33
CA ASN A 43 6.72 -20.72 1.40
C ASN A 43 7.01 -19.40 0.66
N LEU A 44 7.79 -19.45 -0.42
CA LEU A 44 8.38 -18.27 -1.09
C LEU A 44 7.33 -17.19 -1.44
N ILE A 45 6.15 -17.61 -1.89
CA ILE A 45 5.08 -16.69 -2.29
C ILE A 45 4.47 -16.00 -1.07
N ASN A 46 4.14 -16.75 0.00
CA ASN A 46 3.59 -16.18 1.24
C ASN A 46 4.60 -15.25 1.91
N ALA A 47 5.88 -15.64 1.92
CA ALA A 47 6.98 -14.80 2.37
C ALA A 47 7.07 -13.51 1.53
N THR A 48 6.88 -13.58 0.21
CA THR A 48 6.87 -12.38 -0.65
C THR A 48 5.68 -11.46 -0.34
N ILE A 49 4.48 -12.00 -0.08
CA ILE A 49 3.29 -11.23 0.31
C ILE A 49 3.51 -10.51 1.63
N LEU A 50 4.01 -11.22 2.64
CA LEU A 50 4.26 -10.61 3.94
C LEU A 50 5.39 -9.59 3.86
N PHE A 51 6.44 -9.85 3.08
CA PHE A 51 7.50 -8.88 2.84
C PHE A 51 6.95 -7.62 2.17
N TYR A 52 6.10 -7.79 1.16
CA TYR A 52 5.39 -6.69 0.51
C TYR A 52 4.56 -5.88 1.50
N GLY A 53 3.70 -6.53 2.29
CA GLY A 53 2.90 -5.87 3.32
C GLY A 53 3.76 -5.11 4.33
N TYR A 54 4.82 -5.74 4.82
CA TYR A 54 5.74 -5.14 5.80
C TYR A 54 6.47 -3.92 5.23
N PHE A 55 7.01 -4.04 4.01
CA PHE A 55 7.67 -2.94 3.32
C PHE A 55 6.72 -1.75 3.16
N ILE A 56 5.48 -2.00 2.73
CA ILE A 56 4.48 -0.96 2.56
C ILE A 56 4.15 -0.25 3.88
N ILE A 57 3.89 -1.02 4.95
CA ILE A 57 3.50 -0.48 6.26
C ILE A 57 4.62 0.40 6.82
N ILE A 58 5.86 -0.09 6.83
CA ILE A 58 7.01 0.67 7.36
C ILE A 58 7.22 1.94 6.54
N THR A 59 7.30 1.81 5.22
CA THR A 59 7.54 2.98 4.36
C THR A 59 6.39 3.99 4.45
N GLY A 60 5.16 3.53 4.69
CA GLY A 60 3.97 4.37 4.85
C GLY A 60 3.95 5.10 6.18
N TRP A 61 4.31 4.41 7.25
CA TRP A 61 4.48 5.01 8.57
C TRP A 61 5.59 6.08 8.57
N ILE A 62 6.74 5.78 7.96
CA ILE A 62 7.85 6.74 7.84
C ILE A 62 7.40 7.98 7.05
N GLU A 63 6.74 7.80 5.90
CA GLU A 63 6.22 8.91 5.09
C GLU A 63 5.19 9.75 5.87
N TYR A 64 4.27 9.08 6.58
CA TYR A 64 3.29 9.76 7.44
C TYR A 64 3.97 10.58 8.53
N TYR A 65 4.97 10.02 9.22
CA TYR A 65 5.73 10.68 10.27
C TYR A 65 6.47 11.92 9.74
N PHE A 66 7.18 11.79 8.62
CA PHE A 66 7.88 12.93 8.01
C PHE A 66 6.91 14.02 7.55
N HIS A 67 5.78 13.66 6.96
CA HIS A 67 4.76 14.64 6.59
C HIS A 67 4.16 15.34 7.81
N THR A 68 3.87 14.61 8.89
CA THR A 68 3.34 15.19 10.14
C THR A 68 4.34 16.05 10.90
N GLN A 69 5.64 15.92 10.64
CA GLN A 69 6.69 16.73 11.26
C GLN A 69 7.08 17.94 10.39
N LYS A 70 7.20 17.77 9.06
CA LYS A 70 7.61 18.83 8.13
C LYS A 70 6.49 19.78 7.72
N SER A 71 5.24 19.32 7.64
CA SER A 71 4.12 20.12 7.14
C SER A 71 3.19 20.53 8.28
N GLN A 72 3.20 21.81 8.64
CA GLN A 72 2.16 22.42 9.49
C GLN A 72 0.78 22.45 8.79
N ASP A 73 0.71 22.12 7.49
CA ASP A 73 -0.53 22.15 6.70
C ASP A 73 -1.54 21.08 7.08
N ILE A 74 -1.15 20.05 7.85
CA ILE A 74 -2.05 18.99 8.32
C ILE A 74 -3.15 19.51 9.27
N LYS A 75 -3.06 20.77 9.71
CA LYS A 75 -4.16 21.43 10.45
C LYS A 75 -5.50 21.44 9.69
N LYS A 76 -5.52 21.20 8.37
CA LYS A 76 -6.76 21.01 7.59
C LYS A 76 -6.96 19.58 7.06
N SER A 77 -6.34 18.58 7.68
CA SER A 77 -6.68 17.18 7.40
C SER A 77 -8.05 16.86 8.00
N GLY A 78 -9.11 17.28 7.29
CA GLY A 78 -10.49 16.98 7.66
C GLY A 78 -10.80 15.49 7.60
N LEU A 79 -12.02 15.14 8.01
CA LEU A 79 -12.54 13.77 8.10
C LEU A 79 -12.26 12.93 6.84
N GLY A 80 -12.32 13.52 5.64
CA GLY A 80 -12.07 12.81 4.38
C GLY A 80 -10.64 12.28 4.25
N GLY A 81 -9.63 13.04 4.67
CA GLY A 81 -8.24 12.58 4.68
C GLY A 81 -8.03 11.43 5.67
N PHE A 82 -8.64 11.52 6.85
CA PHE A 82 -8.60 10.49 7.87
C PHE A 82 -9.25 9.17 7.38
N VAL A 83 -10.43 9.24 6.75
CA VAL A 83 -11.12 8.04 6.20
C VAL A 83 -10.28 7.36 5.12
N ILE A 84 -9.63 8.13 4.25
CA ILE A 84 -8.75 7.55 3.21
C ILE A 84 -7.54 6.84 3.86
N GLU A 85 -6.93 7.44 4.89
CA GLU A 85 -5.81 6.81 5.61
C GLU A 85 -6.24 5.54 6.36
N LEU A 86 -7.43 5.53 6.98
CA LEU A 86 -8.00 4.31 7.55
C LEU A 86 -8.22 3.22 6.49
N GLY A 87 -8.74 3.58 5.32
CA GLY A 87 -8.92 2.64 4.21
C GLY A 87 -7.60 2.01 3.78
N ILE A 88 -6.54 2.81 3.65
CA ILE A 88 -5.20 2.33 3.29
C ILE A 88 -4.67 1.36 4.37
N LEU A 89 -4.80 1.73 5.65
CA LEU A 89 -4.37 0.89 6.77
C LEU A 89 -5.15 -0.41 6.86
N PHE A 90 -6.45 -0.38 6.57
CA PHE A 90 -7.28 -1.59 6.50
C PHE A 90 -6.79 -2.54 5.40
N LEU A 91 -6.47 -2.02 4.21
CA LEU A 91 -5.91 -2.83 3.12
C LEU A 91 -4.55 -3.44 3.52
N PHE A 92 -3.72 -2.72 4.28
CA PHE A 92 -2.47 -3.28 4.80
C PHE A 92 -2.71 -4.41 5.80
N TYR A 93 -3.67 -4.24 6.70
CA TYR A 93 -4.08 -5.29 7.62
C TYR A 93 -4.57 -6.54 6.87
N TYR A 94 -5.36 -6.37 5.81
CA TYR A 94 -5.79 -7.48 4.97
C TYR A 94 -4.59 -8.23 4.37
N ILE A 95 -3.59 -7.52 3.83
CA ILE A 95 -2.38 -8.14 3.24
C ILE A 95 -1.66 -9.01 4.28
N ILE A 96 -1.55 -8.54 5.53
CA ILE A 96 -0.92 -9.31 6.61
C ILE A 96 -1.68 -10.62 6.86
N ILE A 97 -3.01 -10.54 7.01
CA ILE A 97 -3.86 -11.73 7.29
C ILE A 97 -3.82 -12.70 6.11
N ALA A 98 -3.83 -12.19 4.88
CA ALA A 98 -3.75 -13.01 3.69
C ALA A 98 -2.40 -13.74 3.57
N GLY A 99 -1.31 -13.09 3.96
CA GLY A 99 0.02 -13.69 3.95
C GLY A 99 0.31 -14.65 5.11
N SER A 100 -0.47 -14.61 6.20
CA SER A 100 -0.25 -15.43 7.40
C SER A 100 -1.07 -16.71 7.47
N ASN A 101 -2.08 -16.87 6.61
CA ASN A 101 -2.99 -18.01 6.64
C ASN A 101 -2.62 -19.06 5.58
N GLU A 102 -1.77 -20.02 5.96
CA GLU A 102 -1.23 -21.07 5.06
C GLU A 102 -2.30 -22.01 4.46
N ASN A 103 -3.49 -22.09 5.07
CA ASN A 103 -4.56 -23.01 4.65
C ASN A 103 -5.57 -22.43 3.65
N ALA A 104 -5.40 -21.17 3.23
CA ALA A 104 -6.35 -20.50 2.36
C ALA A 104 -5.86 -20.52 0.90
N GLY A 105 -6.18 -21.59 0.18
CA GLY A 105 -5.73 -21.86 -1.21
C GLY A 105 -6.14 -20.85 -2.29
N TYR A 106 -6.69 -19.68 -1.93
CA TYR A 106 -7.23 -18.68 -2.84
C TYR A 106 -6.67 -17.26 -2.63
N LEU A 107 -5.88 -16.99 -1.59
CA LEU A 107 -5.65 -15.60 -1.15
C LEU A 107 -4.54 -14.82 -1.88
N ILE A 108 -3.65 -15.50 -2.59
CA ILE A 108 -2.44 -14.89 -3.16
C ILE A 108 -2.75 -14.02 -4.38
N PRO A 109 -3.51 -14.51 -5.40
CA PRO A 109 -3.88 -13.68 -6.54
C PRO A 109 -4.70 -12.48 -6.08
N ASP A 110 -5.62 -12.67 -5.13
CA ASP A 110 -6.54 -11.62 -4.69
C ASP A 110 -5.82 -10.42 -4.07
N VAL A 111 -4.75 -10.66 -3.31
CA VAL A 111 -3.92 -9.60 -2.71
C VAL A 111 -3.28 -8.74 -3.80
N TYR A 112 -2.61 -9.35 -4.75
CA TYR A 112 -1.87 -8.59 -5.76
C TYR A 112 -2.78 -8.03 -6.87
N LEU A 113 -3.88 -8.73 -7.17
CA LEU A 113 -4.81 -8.41 -8.24
C LEU A 113 -5.81 -7.31 -7.86
N PHE A 114 -6.35 -7.37 -6.64
CA PHE A 114 -7.41 -6.45 -6.22
C PHE A 114 -6.92 -5.40 -5.24
N ILE A 115 -6.07 -5.76 -4.29
CA ILE A 115 -5.66 -4.84 -3.22
C ILE A 115 -4.67 -3.80 -3.74
N THR A 116 -3.72 -4.19 -4.58
CA THR A 116 -2.73 -3.23 -5.08
C THR A 116 -3.38 -2.08 -5.87
N PRO A 117 -4.29 -2.32 -6.84
CA PRO A 117 -5.02 -1.23 -7.48
C PRO A 117 -5.83 -0.39 -6.50
N LEU A 118 -6.46 -1.01 -5.49
CA LEU A 118 -7.20 -0.29 -4.44
C LEU A 118 -6.31 0.62 -3.61
N ILE A 119 -5.09 0.18 -3.25
CA ILE A 119 -4.12 1.02 -2.55
C ILE A 119 -3.76 2.23 -3.41
N PHE A 120 -3.43 2.03 -4.69
CA PHE A 120 -3.13 3.15 -5.59
C PHE A 120 -4.33 4.06 -5.84
N LEU A 121 -5.55 3.52 -5.81
CA LEU A 121 -6.78 4.31 -5.90
C LEU A 121 -6.92 5.23 -4.68
N LEU A 122 -6.78 4.69 -3.47
CA LEU A 122 -6.86 5.47 -2.24
C LEU A 122 -5.74 6.52 -2.16
N LEU A 123 -4.52 6.18 -2.59
CA LEU A 123 -3.41 7.15 -2.69
C LEU A 123 -3.72 8.25 -3.71
N THR A 124 -4.31 7.90 -4.86
CA THR A 124 -4.73 8.88 -5.87
C THR A 124 -5.82 9.81 -5.31
N LEU A 125 -6.82 9.26 -4.61
CA LEU A 125 -7.87 10.05 -3.96
C LEU A 125 -7.30 10.98 -2.89
N LYS A 126 -6.31 10.51 -2.11
CA LYS A 126 -5.59 11.32 -1.12
C LYS A 126 -4.87 12.49 -1.79
N ASP A 127 -4.11 12.22 -2.86
CA ASP A 127 -3.37 13.25 -3.59
C ASP A 127 -4.33 14.23 -4.31
N MET A 128 -5.46 13.76 -4.83
CA MET A 128 -6.52 14.61 -5.39
C MET A 128 -7.14 15.54 -4.34
N TYR A 129 -7.49 14.99 -3.17
CA TYR A 129 -8.03 15.77 -2.06
C TYR A 129 -7.05 16.86 -1.61
N ARG A 130 -5.75 16.53 -1.53
CA ARG A 130 -4.69 17.50 -1.23
C ARG A 130 -4.56 18.56 -2.33
N ALA A 131 -4.48 18.18 -3.60
CA ALA A 131 -4.36 19.13 -4.71
C ALA A 131 -5.58 20.06 -4.84
N SER A 132 -6.78 19.62 -4.46
CA SER A 132 -7.97 20.46 -4.47
C SER A 132 -7.97 21.50 -3.34
N ASN A 133 -7.37 21.19 -2.19
CA ASN A 133 -7.40 22.04 -1.00
C ASN A 133 -6.19 22.98 -0.90
N TYR A 134 -5.12 22.71 -1.65
CA TYR A 134 -3.88 23.49 -1.62
C TYR A 134 -3.41 23.80 -3.05
N GLN A 135 -3.28 25.09 -3.36
CA GLN A 135 -2.74 25.58 -4.64
C GLN A 135 -1.21 25.51 -4.65
N ASN A 136 -0.65 24.29 -4.72
CA ASN A 136 0.79 24.09 -4.92
C ASN A 136 1.00 23.16 -6.11
N GLU A 137 1.81 23.59 -7.08
CA GLU A 137 2.14 22.84 -8.29
C GLU A 137 2.76 21.46 -7.98
N ASN A 138 3.44 21.33 -6.83
CA ASN A 138 3.97 20.05 -6.39
C ASN A 138 2.86 19.03 -6.09
N PHE A 139 1.68 19.46 -5.60
CA PHE A 139 0.52 18.56 -5.39
C PHE A 139 -0.07 18.03 -6.70
N LEU A 140 0.04 18.79 -7.80
CA LEU A 140 -0.37 18.29 -9.12
C LEU A 140 0.58 17.21 -9.65
N LYS A 141 1.89 17.34 -9.39
CA LYS A 141 2.89 16.31 -9.73
C LYS A 141 2.62 15.01 -8.95
N TYR A 142 2.43 15.11 -7.64
CA TYR A 142 2.07 13.95 -6.79
C TYR A 142 0.82 13.22 -7.26
N ARG A 143 -0.24 13.97 -7.60
CA ARG A 143 -1.50 13.42 -8.14
C ARG A 143 -1.28 12.69 -9.46
N ASN A 144 -0.51 13.26 -10.38
CA ASN A 144 -0.24 12.65 -11.67
C ASN A 144 0.60 11.38 -11.51
N LEU A 145 1.56 11.39 -10.57
CA LEU A 145 2.34 10.21 -10.19
C LEU A 145 1.42 9.08 -9.71
N SER A 146 0.64 9.30 -8.64
CA SER A 146 -0.26 8.27 -8.11
C SER A 146 -1.27 7.75 -9.14
N ARG A 147 -1.83 8.64 -9.98
CA ARG A 147 -2.71 8.25 -11.08
C ARG A 147 -2.02 7.36 -12.12
N ASN A 148 -0.77 7.66 -12.50
CA ASN A 148 -0.03 6.83 -13.45
C ASN A 148 0.25 5.44 -12.88
N PHE A 149 0.64 5.36 -11.60
CA PHE A 149 0.85 4.08 -10.92
C PHE A 149 -0.44 3.29 -10.75
N LEU A 150 -1.58 3.95 -10.47
CA LEU A 150 -2.89 3.32 -10.51
C LEU A 150 -3.17 2.70 -11.88
N PHE A 151 -2.97 3.45 -12.95
CA PHE A 151 -3.20 2.96 -14.31
C PHE A 151 -2.33 1.74 -14.64
N VAL A 152 -1.03 1.79 -14.31
CA VAL A 152 -0.10 0.66 -14.50
C VAL A 152 -0.54 -0.54 -13.66
N SER A 153 -0.95 -0.35 -12.40
CA SER A 153 -1.41 -1.45 -11.54
C SER A 153 -2.67 -2.13 -12.09
N VAL A 154 -3.59 -1.37 -12.67
CA VAL A 154 -4.79 -1.91 -13.32
C VAL A 154 -4.43 -2.71 -14.57
N ILE A 155 -3.50 -2.21 -15.41
CA ILE A 155 -3.03 -2.94 -16.59
C ILE A 155 -2.39 -4.27 -16.19
N ILE A 156 -1.51 -4.26 -15.18
CA ILE A 156 -0.84 -5.48 -14.70
C ILE A 156 -1.90 -6.48 -14.22
N SER A 157 -2.89 -6.02 -13.44
CA SER A 157 -3.99 -6.84 -12.93
C SER A 157 -4.84 -7.44 -14.04
N LEU A 158 -5.25 -6.63 -15.02
CA LEU A 158 -6.02 -7.10 -16.18
C LEU A 158 -5.23 -8.09 -17.04
N SER A 159 -3.91 -7.87 -17.19
CA SER A 159 -3.03 -8.77 -17.94
C SER A 159 -2.95 -10.14 -17.27
N TYR A 160 -2.88 -10.18 -15.94
CA TYR A 160 -2.91 -11.43 -15.17
C TYR A 160 -4.25 -12.17 -15.33
N ILE A 161 -5.38 -11.45 -15.23
CA ILE A 161 -6.71 -12.03 -15.48
C ILE A 161 -6.78 -12.62 -16.89
N ALA A 162 -6.39 -11.84 -17.90
CA ALA A 162 -6.45 -12.27 -19.29
C ALA A 162 -5.60 -13.54 -19.54
N GLU A 163 -4.39 -13.61 -18.97
CA GLU A 163 -3.54 -14.80 -19.03
C GLU A 163 -4.20 -16.00 -18.35
N THR A 164 -4.80 -15.80 -17.16
CA THR A 164 -5.43 -16.87 -16.38
C THR A 164 -6.62 -17.48 -17.13
N TYR A 165 -7.40 -16.63 -17.81
CA TYR A 165 -8.51 -17.08 -18.66
C TYR A 165 -8.02 -17.74 -19.97
N ALA A 166 -6.97 -17.20 -20.59
CA ALA A 166 -6.41 -17.73 -21.84
C ALA A 166 -5.75 -19.11 -21.67
N THR A 167 -5.16 -19.37 -20.51
CA THR A 167 -4.51 -20.65 -20.16
C THR A 167 -5.46 -21.68 -19.56
N GLY A 168 -6.75 -21.37 -19.47
CA GLY A 168 -7.80 -22.33 -19.09
C GLY A 168 -7.76 -22.76 -17.62
N PHE A 169 -7.44 -21.84 -16.68
CA PHE A 169 -7.46 -22.12 -15.25
C PHE A 169 -6.69 -23.40 -14.85
N GLN A 170 -5.54 -23.67 -15.49
CA GLN A 170 -4.61 -24.68 -14.97
C GLN A 170 -3.95 -24.13 -13.70
N SER A 171 -4.69 -24.10 -12.59
CA SER A 171 -4.26 -23.61 -11.28
C SER A 171 -3.34 -24.57 -10.53
N PHE A 172 -2.94 -25.68 -11.16
CA PHE A 172 -2.13 -26.72 -10.55
C PHE A 172 -0.97 -27.09 -11.47
N GLY A 173 0.26 -26.78 -11.02
CA GLY A 173 1.51 -27.11 -11.72
C GLY A 173 2.57 -26.04 -11.58
N ALA A 174 3.79 -26.36 -12.01
CA ALA A 174 4.94 -25.44 -11.92
C ALA A 174 4.72 -24.12 -12.69
N PHE A 175 3.99 -24.14 -13.80
CA PHE A 175 3.72 -22.93 -14.60
C PHE A 175 2.87 -21.89 -13.87
N ALA A 176 1.83 -22.30 -13.15
CA ALA A 176 1.00 -21.39 -12.36
C ALA A 176 1.81 -20.73 -11.23
N PHE A 177 2.67 -21.50 -10.57
CA PHE A 177 3.58 -20.98 -9.54
C PHE A 177 4.50 -19.89 -10.08
N TYR A 178 5.16 -20.11 -11.22
CA TYR A 178 6.07 -19.10 -11.79
C TYR A 178 5.34 -17.84 -12.26
N ARG A 179 4.14 -17.98 -12.83
CA ARG A 179 3.30 -16.84 -13.20
C ARG A 179 2.97 -15.99 -11.97
N ASP A 180 2.48 -16.62 -10.90
CA ASP A 180 2.07 -15.93 -9.69
C ASP A 180 3.27 -15.25 -9.01
N LEU A 181 4.46 -15.89 -9.06
CA LEU A 181 5.72 -15.33 -8.59
C LEU A 181 6.15 -14.10 -9.41
N ILE A 182 6.10 -14.17 -10.74
CA ILE A 182 6.42 -13.04 -11.64
C ILE A 182 5.46 -11.89 -11.37
N PHE A 183 4.18 -12.17 -11.22
CA PHE A 183 3.15 -11.18 -10.94
C PHE A 183 3.40 -10.48 -9.61
N ALA A 184 3.65 -11.24 -8.53
CA ALA A 184 4.01 -10.71 -7.22
C ALA A 184 5.25 -9.80 -7.30
N PHE A 185 6.27 -10.22 -8.05
CA PHE A 185 7.50 -9.45 -8.22
C PHE A 185 7.30 -8.14 -9.00
N LEU A 186 6.47 -8.16 -10.06
CA LEU A 186 6.11 -6.96 -10.83
C LEU A 186 5.37 -5.93 -9.94
N ILE A 187 4.41 -6.40 -9.16
CA ILE A 187 3.65 -5.55 -8.23
C ILE A 187 4.54 -4.98 -7.13
N LEU A 188 5.43 -5.79 -6.55
CA LEU A 188 6.39 -5.32 -5.56
C LEU A 188 7.33 -4.27 -6.15
N THR A 189 7.86 -4.52 -7.35
CA THR A 189 8.73 -3.58 -8.07
C THR A 189 8.01 -2.27 -8.33
N LEU A 190 6.77 -2.33 -8.81
CA LEU A 190 5.94 -1.15 -9.04
C LEU A 190 5.80 -0.31 -7.77
N PHE A 191 5.53 -0.95 -6.63
CA PHE A 191 5.38 -0.25 -5.35
C PHE A 191 6.71 0.35 -4.86
N VAL A 192 7.82 -0.37 -5.00
CA VAL A 192 9.16 0.13 -4.65
C VAL A 192 9.51 1.37 -5.48
N ILE A 193 9.28 1.33 -6.80
CA ILE A 193 9.53 2.48 -7.68
C ILE A 193 8.65 3.65 -7.26
N TYR A 194 7.35 3.43 -7.02
CA TYR A 194 6.44 4.47 -6.54
C TYR A 194 6.97 5.14 -5.27
N ARG A 195 7.42 4.34 -4.28
CA ARG A 195 7.96 4.86 -3.03
C ARG A 195 9.22 5.69 -3.22
N ILE A 196 10.16 5.22 -4.03
CA ILE A 196 11.40 5.95 -4.34
C ILE A 196 11.07 7.28 -5.00
N MET A 197 10.15 7.29 -5.98
CA MET A 197 9.73 8.51 -6.67
C MET A 197 9.05 9.49 -5.69
N LYS A 198 8.12 9.00 -4.86
CA LYS A 198 7.45 9.82 -3.84
C LYS A 198 8.43 10.43 -2.85
N TRP A 199 9.42 9.67 -2.40
CA TRP A 199 10.47 10.14 -1.49
C TRP A 199 11.36 11.24 -2.10
N ARG A 200 11.77 11.07 -3.36
CA ARG A 200 12.56 12.09 -4.07
C ARG A 200 11.78 13.40 -4.16
N GLU A 201 10.52 13.33 -4.57
CA GLU A 201 9.66 14.51 -4.68
C GLU A 201 9.46 15.22 -3.32
N ILE A 202 9.32 14.48 -2.21
CA ILE A 202 9.22 15.07 -0.86
C ILE A 202 10.51 15.83 -0.48
N ASN A 203 11.67 15.27 -0.83
CA ASN A 203 12.96 15.89 -0.52
C ASN A 203 13.25 17.11 -1.41
N ASP A 204 12.92 17.04 -2.70
CA ASP A 204 13.07 18.15 -3.66
C ASP A 204 12.13 19.32 -3.33
N ALA A 205 10.94 19.05 -2.78
CA ALA A 205 10.04 20.10 -2.29
C ALA A 205 10.56 20.81 -1.02
N SER A 206 11.54 20.23 -0.31
CA SER A 206 12.12 20.84 0.90
C SER A 206 13.35 21.70 0.66
N THR A 207 13.91 21.70 -0.55
CA THR A 207 15.06 22.53 -0.95
C THR A 207 14.67 23.84 -1.63
N THR A 208 13.36 24.09 -1.81
CA THR A 208 12.80 25.26 -2.49
C THR A 208 12.20 26.31 -1.54
N PHE A 209 12.47 26.19 -0.23
CA PHE A 209 12.14 27.19 0.79
C PHE A 209 13.38 27.88 1.32
#